data_AF-A0A7P0Z442-F1
#
_entry.id   AF-A0A7P0Z442-F1
#
_cell.length_a   1.000
_cell.length_b   1.000
_cell.length_c   1.000
_cell.angle_alpha   90.00
_cell.angle_beta   90.00
_cell.angle_gamma   90.00
#
_symmetry.space_group_name_H-M   'P 1'
#
loop_
_entity.id
_entity.type
_entity.pdbx_description
1 polymer ?
#
loop_
_entity_poly.entity_id
_entity_poly.type
_entity_poly.pdbx_seq_one_letter_code
_entity_poly.pdbx_strand_id
1 'polypeptide(L)'
;MTTEQRRSLQAFQDYIRKTLDPTYILSYMAPWFREEEVQYIQAEKNNKGPMEAATLFLKFLLELQEEGWFRGFLDALDHAGYSGLYEAIESWDFKKIEKLEEYRLLLKRLQPEFKTRIIPTDIISDLSECLINQECEEILQV
;
A
#
# COMPACT_ATOMS: atom_id res chain seq x y z
N MET A 1 22.13 8.44 -5.49
CA MET A 1 21.91 7.32 -4.53
C MET A 1 20.90 6.38 -5.18
N THR A 2 21.25 5.15 -5.59
CA THR A 2 20.38 4.43 -6.56
C THR A 2 20.39 2.90 -6.51
N THR A 3 21.46 2.21 -6.07
CA THR A 3 21.50 0.73 -6.14
C THR A 3 21.07 0.04 -4.84
N GLU A 4 21.47 0.57 -3.69
CA GLU A 4 21.15 -0.02 -2.37
C GLU A 4 19.67 0.10 -2.02
N GLN A 5 19.05 1.26 -2.27
CA GLN A 5 17.61 1.47 -2.10
C GLN A 5 16.81 0.50 -2.97
N ARG A 6 17.18 0.33 -4.24
CA ARG A 6 16.52 -0.60 -5.15
C ARG A 6 16.64 -2.05 -4.68
N ARG A 7 17.85 -2.48 -4.31
CA ARG A 7 18.06 -3.84 -3.77
C ARG A 7 17.27 -4.08 -2.49
N SER A 8 17.21 -3.08 -1.62
CA SER A 8 16.51 -3.19 -0.34
C SER A 8 14.99 -3.20 -0.56
N LEU A 9 14.45 -2.34 -1.42
CA LEU A 9 13.03 -2.39 -1.84
C LEU A 9 12.67 -3.76 -2.46
N GLN A 10 13.54 -4.32 -3.29
CA GLN A 10 13.36 -5.66 -3.85
C GLN A 10 13.36 -6.75 -2.77
N ALA A 11 14.27 -6.65 -1.78
CA ALA A 11 14.34 -7.61 -0.68
C ALA A 11 13.06 -7.62 0.17
N PHE A 12 12.41 -6.47 0.35
CA PHE A 12 11.18 -6.32 1.13
C PHE A 12 9.91 -6.18 0.26
N GLN A 13 9.99 -6.52 -1.04
CA GLN A 13 8.88 -6.30 -1.98
C GLN A 13 7.59 -6.99 -1.52
N ASP A 14 7.67 -8.14 -0.86
CA ASP A 14 6.48 -8.88 -0.45
C ASP A 14 5.69 -8.16 0.66
N TYR A 15 6.36 -7.43 1.55
CA TYR A 15 5.68 -6.60 2.54
C TYR A 15 4.94 -5.44 1.87
N ILE A 16 5.58 -4.81 0.88
CA ILE A 16 4.99 -3.70 0.15
C ILE A 16 3.78 -4.19 -0.65
N ARG A 17 3.94 -5.28 -1.42
CA ARG A 17 2.86 -5.88 -2.24
C ARG A 17 1.63 -6.29 -1.43
N LYS A 18 1.82 -6.77 -0.19
CA LYS A 18 0.73 -7.18 0.70
C LYS A 18 0.04 -6.02 1.41
N THR A 19 0.64 -4.83 1.44
CA THR A 19 0.17 -3.71 2.27
C THR A 19 -0.31 -2.53 1.43
N LEU A 20 0.36 -2.22 0.32
CA LEU A 20 0.10 -1.04 -0.50
C LEU A 20 -0.97 -1.33 -1.56
N ASP A 21 -2.06 -0.57 -1.56
CA ASP A 21 -2.80 -0.28 -2.79
C ASP A 21 -2.17 0.97 -3.43
N PRO A 22 -1.53 0.84 -4.61
CA PRO A 22 -0.84 1.97 -5.22
C PRO A 22 -1.80 3.08 -5.65
N THR A 23 -3.09 2.79 -5.88
CA THR A 23 -4.04 3.79 -6.40
C THR A 23 -4.25 4.97 -5.45
N TYR A 24 -4.05 4.76 -4.14
CA TYR A 24 -4.13 5.79 -3.10
C TYR A 24 -2.92 6.73 -3.09
N ILE A 25 -1.79 6.34 -3.71
CA ILE A 25 -0.57 7.16 -3.77
C ILE A 25 -0.23 7.69 -5.17
N LEU A 26 -0.94 7.26 -6.22
CA LEU A 26 -0.63 7.63 -7.61
C LEU A 26 -0.66 9.14 -7.86
N SER A 27 -1.55 9.89 -7.19
CA SER A 27 -1.63 11.35 -7.31
C SER A 27 -0.36 12.05 -6.83
N TYR A 28 0.27 11.54 -5.78
CA TYR A 28 1.54 12.06 -5.26
C TYR A 28 2.73 11.65 -6.14
N MET A 29 2.63 10.50 -6.81
CA MET A 29 3.68 9.94 -7.66
C MET A 29 3.64 10.45 -9.11
N ALA A 30 2.59 11.21 -9.47
CA ALA A 30 2.40 11.76 -10.83
C ALA A 30 3.60 12.55 -11.40
N PRO A 31 4.43 13.27 -10.60
CA PRO A 31 5.62 13.93 -11.14
C PRO A 31 6.70 12.97 -11.67
N TRP A 32 6.73 11.72 -11.18
CA TRP A 32 7.75 10.74 -11.53
C TRP A 32 7.27 9.66 -12.52
N PHE A 33 5.96 9.39 -12.57
CA PHE A 33 5.39 8.42 -13.51
C PHE A 33 4.79 9.09 -14.74
N ARG A 34 4.90 8.40 -15.87
CA ARG A 34 4.20 8.79 -17.10
C ARG A 34 2.71 8.50 -16.94
N GLU A 35 1.87 9.30 -17.60
CA GLU A 35 0.41 9.12 -17.59
C GLU A 35 0.00 7.70 -18.00
N GLU A 36 0.67 7.13 -19.00
CA GLU A 36 0.45 5.76 -19.46
C GLU A 36 0.73 4.70 -18.38
N GLU A 37 1.78 4.91 -17.57
CA GLU A 37 2.14 4.00 -16.48
C GLU A 37 1.12 4.07 -15.34
N VAL A 38 0.68 5.30 -15.00
CA VAL A 38 -0.39 5.53 -14.01
C VAL A 38 -1.68 4.83 -14.44
N GLN A 39 -2.11 5.03 -15.69
CA GLN A 39 -3.29 4.37 -16.24
C GLN A 39 -3.14 2.85 -16.24
N TYR A 40 -1.95 2.34 -16.52
CA TYR A 40 -1.72 0.91 -16.55
C TYR A 40 -1.78 0.29 -15.14
N ILE A 41 -1.24 0.97 -14.12
CA ILE A 41 -1.38 0.54 -12.71
C ILE A 41 -2.85 0.53 -12.29
N GLN A 42 -3.62 1.56 -12.64
CA GLN A 42 -5.06 1.61 -12.36
C GLN A 42 -5.83 0.48 -13.04
N ALA A 43 -5.52 0.20 -14.31
CA ALA A 43 -6.12 -0.92 -15.03
C ALA A 43 -5.76 -2.27 -14.38
N GLU A 44 -4.51 -2.45 -13.94
CA GLU A 44 -4.07 -3.67 -13.26
C GLU A 44 -4.82 -3.87 -11.92
N LYS A 45 -5.06 -2.79 -11.16
CA LYS A 45 -5.88 -2.84 -9.93
C LYS A 45 -7.30 -3.30 -10.22
N ASN A 46 -7.92 -2.76 -11.27
CA ASN A 46 -9.29 -3.11 -11.63
C ASN A 46 -9.42 -4.54 -12.17
N ASN A 47 -8.41 -5.03 -12.90
CA ASN A 47 -8.47 -6.33 -13.56
C ASN A 47 -8.00 -7.49 -12.67
N LYS A 48 -7.00 -7.26 -11.82
CA LYS A 48 -6.33 -8.32 -11.04
C LYS A 48 -6.22 -8.05 -9.54
N GLY A 49 -6.61 -6.84 -9.11
CA GLY A 49 -6.65 -6.46 -7.70
C GLY A 49 -5.40 -5.70 -7.22
N PRO A 50 -5.46 -5.17 -5.98
CA PRO A 50 -4.43 -4.26 -5.44
C PRO A 50 -3.02 -4.87 -5.39
N MET A 51 -2.89 -6.15 -5.06
CA MET A 51 -1.58 -6.82 -4.93
C MET A 51 -0.81 -6.91 -6.26
N GLU A 52 -1.52 -7.18 -7.37
CA GLU A 52 -0.91 -7.23 -8.70
C GLU A 52 -0.57 -5.80 -9.19
N ALA A 53 -1.44 -4.82 -8.89
CA ALA A 53 -1.14 -3.42 -9.14
C ALA A 53 0.10 -2.95 -8.38
N ALA A 54 0.26 -3.33 -7.11
CA ALA A 54 1.44 -3.02 -6.30
C ALA A 54 2.71 -3.64 -6.87
N THR A 55 2.60 -4.86 -7.43
CA THR A 55 3.70 -5.53 -8.12
C THR A 55 4.14 -4.72 -9.35
N LEU A 56 3.18 -4.26 -10.16
CA LEU A 56 3.44 -3.44 -11.33
C LEU A 56 4.00 -2.05 -10.96
N PHE A 57 3.43 -1.41 -9.93
CA PHE A 57 3.92 -0.15 -9.37
C PHE A 57 5.38 -0.25 -8.95
N LEU A 58 5.76 -1.30 -8.20
CA LEU A 58 7.14 -1.51 -7.77
C LEU A 58 8.09 -1.69 -8.95
N LYS A 59 7.65 -2.37 -10.00
CA LYS A 59 8.45 -2.51 -11.23
C LYS A 59 8.78 -1.14 -11.81
N PHE A 60 7.78 -0.27 -12.02
CA PHE A 60 8.02 1.07 -12.55
C PHE A 60 8.84 1.94 -11.59
N LEU A 61 8.56 1.87 -10.28
CA LEU A 61 9.31 2.60 -9.26
C LEU A 61 10.81 2.28 -9.31
N LEU A 62 11.17 1.00 -9.50
CA LEU A 62 12.55 0.54 -9.59
C LEU A 62 13.23 0.91 -10.92
N GLU A 63 12.48 1.33 -11.94
CA GLU A 63 12.98 1.79 -13.23
C GLU A 63 13.30 3.30 -13.23
N LEU A 64 12.71 4.09 -12.30
CA LEU A 64 12.88 5.55 -12.20
C LEU A 64 14.35 5.97 -12.02
N GLN A 65 14.79 6.95 -12.81
CA GLN A 65 16.18 7.46 -12.81
C GLN A 65 16.32 8.88 -12.26
N GLU A 66 15.21 9.62 -12.17
CA GLU A 66 15.18 11.01 -11.73
C GLU A 66 15.60 11.15 -10.27
N GLU A 67 16.21 12.27 -9.90
CA GLU A 67 16.58 12.51 -8.50
C GLU A 67 15.34 12.65 -7.60
N GLY A 68 15.48 12.26 -6.34
CA GLY A 68 14.43 12.43 -5.34
C GLY A 68 13.29 11.40 -5.39
N TRP A 69 13.23 10.50 -6.38
CA TRP A 69 12.14 9.51 -6.51
C TRP A 69 11.86 8.69 -5.23
N PHE A 70 12.92 8.26 -4.53
CA PHE A 70 12.78 7.45 -3.33
C PHE A 70 12.21 8.27 -2.17
N ARG A 71 12.63 9.53 -2.03
CA ARG A 71 12.09 10.42 -1.01
C ARG A 71 10.65 10.80 -1.34
N GLY A 72 10.36 11.08 -2.61
CA GLY A 72 9.00 11.32 -3.10
C GLY A 72 8.07 10.14 -2.81
N PHE A 73 8.55 8.91 -2.98
CA PHE A 73 7.79 7.71 -2.61
C PHE A 73 7.54 7.62 -1.10
N LEU A 74 8.54 7.87 -0.25
CA LEU A 74 8.34 7.90 1.20
C LEU A 74 7.35 8.98 1.63
N ASP A 75 7.49 10.19 1.09
CA ASP A 75 6.58 11.29 1.37
C ASP A 75 5.16 10.94 0.88
N ALA A 76 5.01 10.31 -0.29
CA ALA A 76 3.71 9.84 -0.79
C ALA A 76 3.05 8.80 0.14
N LEU A 77 3.82 7.87 0.71
CA LEU A 77 3.31 6.91 1.69
C LEU A 77 2.81 7.62 2.94
N ASP A 78 3.60 8.54 3.49
CA ASP A 78 3.25 9.26 4.73
C ASP A 78 2.00 10.13 4.53
N HIS A 79 1.94 10.90 3.45
CA HIS A 79 0.79 11.77 3.14
C HIS A 79 -0.50 11.00 2.86
N ALA A 80 -0.41 9.79 2.30
CA ALA A 80 -1.56 8.93 2.07
C ALA A 80 -2.01 8.16 3.31
N GLY A 81 -1.25 8.20 4.42
CA GLY A 81 -1.58 7.51 5.67
C GLY A 81 -0.92 6.14 5.85
N TYR A 82 -0.02 5.73 4.94
CA TYR A 82 0.79 4.51 5.06
C TYR A 82 1.98 4.70 6.03
N SER A 83 1.77 5.37 7.16
CA SER A 83 2.81 5.75 8.13
C SER A 83 3.65 4.56 8.64
N GLY A 84 3.01 3.42 8.89
CA GLY A 84 3.70 2.19 9.30
C GLY A 84 4.58 1.57 8.20
N LEU A 85 4.17 1.68 6.93
CA LEU A 85 4.97 1.22 5.79
C LEU A 85 6.11 2.20 5.48
N TYR A 86 5.84 3.51 5.59
CA TYR A 86 6.84 4.57 5.56
C TYR A 86 7.95 4.30 6.58
N GLU A 87 7.59 4.12 7.86
CA GLU A 87 8.55 3.88 8.95
C GLU A 87 9.39 2.62 8.67
N ALA A 88 8.76 1.54 8.20
CA ALA A 88 9.43 0.28 7.92
C ALA A 88 10.44 0.39 6.77
N ILE A 89 10.13 1.17 5.72
CA ILE A 89 11.04 1.35 4.58
C ILE A 89 12.15 2.36 4.92
N GLU A 90 11.85 3.43 5.66
CA GLU A 90 12.85 4.42 6.08
C GLU A 90 13.91 3.81 7.03
N SER A 91 13.47 2.97 7.97
CA SER A 91 14.35 2.31 8.94
C SER A 91 14.87 0.94 8.49
N TRP A 92 14.31 0.37 7.42
CA TRP A 92 14.50 -1.02 6.99
C TRP A 92 14.17 -2.07 8.08
N ASP A 93 13.25 -1.76 9.00
CA ASP A 93 12.76 -2.68 10.03
C ASP A 93 11.25 -2.99 9.85
N PHE A 94 10.96 -4.19 9.35
CA PHE A 94 9.60 -4.67 9.11
C PHE A 94 9.00 -5.47 10.27
N LYS A 95 9.66 -5.56 11.44
CA LYS A 95 9.18 -6.39 12.57
C LYS A 95 7.78 -6.01 13.05
N LYS A 96 7.41 -4.73 12.99
CA LYS A 96 6.06 -4.29 13.36
C LYS A 96 5.02 -4.89 12.40
N ILE A 97 5.29 -4.83 11.10
CA ILE A 97 4.41 -5.39 10.06
C ILE A 97 4.37 -6.93 10.14
N GLU A 98 5.51 -7.57 10.42
CA GLU A 98 5.60 -9.03 10.56
C GLU A 98 4.75 -9.54 11.73
N LYS A 99 4.77 -8.85 12.88
CA LYS A 99 3.93 -9.21 14.05
C LYS A 99 2.43 -9.18 13.75
N LEU A 100 1.99 -8.42 12.73
CA LEU A 100 0.60 -8.36 12.33
C LEU A 100 0.15 -9.57 11.51
N GLU A 101 1.08 -10.39 10.99
CA GLU A 101 0.73 -11.54 10.14
C GLU A 101 -0.13 -12.57 10.88
N GLU A 102 0.12 -12.78 12.17
CA GLU A 102 -0.71 -13.65 13.02
C GLU A 102 -2.19 -13.18 13.03
N TYR A 103 -2.41 -11.88 13.24
CA TYR A 103 -3.74 -11.29 13.30
C TYR A 103 -4.41 -11.24 11.92
N ARG A 104 -3.64 -11.03 10.84
CA ARG A 104 -4.15 -11.12 9.46
C ARG A 104 -4.67 -12.51 9.14
N LEU A 105 -3.93 -13.55 9.51
CA LEU A 105 -4.36 -14.94 9.32
C LEU A 105 -5.59 -15.27 10.17
N LEU A 106 -5.63 -14.78 11.41
CA LEU A 106 -6.79 -14.95 12.28
C LEU A 106 -8.05 -14.30 11.69
N LEU A 107 -7.97 -13.02 11.27
CA LEU A 107 -9.10 -12.30 10.68
C LEU A 107 -9.56 -12.96 9.37
N LYS A 108 -8.62 -13.42 8.53
CA LYS A 108 -8.94 -14.16 7.30
C LYS A 108 -9.69 -15.47 7.60
N ARG A 109 -9.29 -16.19 8.64
CA ARG A 109 -9.97 -17.42 9.07
C ARG A 109 -11.38 -17.15 9.61
N LEU A 110 -11.57 -16.05 10.34
CA LEU A 110 -12.84 -15.65 10.93
C LEU A 110 -13.73 -14.81 9.99
N GLN A 111 -13.34 -14.66 8.73
CA GLN A 111 -14.03 -13.80 7.76
C GLN A 111 -15.53 -14.13 7.61
N PRO A 112 -15.98 -15.41 7.55
CA PRO A 112 -17.41 -15.73 7.45
C PRO A 112 -18.21 -15.25 8.68
N GLU A 113 -17.68 -15.48 9.88
CA GLU A 113 -18.32 -15.07 11.14
C GLU A 113 -18.31 -13.55 11.30
N PHE A 114 -17.21 -12.89 10.91
CA PHE A 114 -17.08 -11.44 10.99
C PHE A 114 -18.12 -10.75 10.10
N LYS A 115 -18.26 -11.18 8.84
CA LYS A 115 -19.24 -10.64 7.89
C LYS A 115 -20.70 -10.84 8.31
N THR A 116 -21.00 -11.87 9.08
CA THR A 116 -22.38 -12.19 9.49
C THR A 116 -22.79 -11.49 10.79
N ARG A 117 -21.83 -11.14 11.64
CA ARG A 117 -22.11 -10.59 12.98
C ARG A 117 -21.77 -9.12 13.16
N ILE A 118 -20.89 -8.58 12.33
CA ILE A 118 -20.37 -7.22 12.47
C ILE A 118 -20.91 -6.35 11.35
N ILE A 119 -21.48 -5.19 11.72
CA ILE A 119 -21.94 -4.17 10.79
C ILE A 119 -20.78 -3.16 10.64
N PRO A 120 -20.24 -2.93 9.42
CA PRO A 120 -19.10 -2.05 9.22
C PRO A 120 -19.30 -0.63 9.78
N THR A 121 -20.49 -0.05 9.61
CA THR A 121 -20.82 1.30 10.06
C THR A 121 -20.74 1.48 11.59
N ASP A 122 -20.86 0.39 12.35
CA ASP A 122 -20.85 0.44 13.81
C ASP A 122 -19.43 0.59 14.37
N ILE A 123 -18.41 0.17 13.62
CA ILE A 123 -17.01 0.12 14.09
C ILE A 123 -16.05 0.98 13.26
N ILE A 124 -16.46 1.45 12.08
CA ILE A 124 -15.55 2.14 11.15
C ILE A 124 -14.98 3.44 11.71
N SER A 125 -15.73 4.15 12.56
CA SER A 125 -15.25 5.37 13.22
C SER A 125 -14.07 5.07 14.14
N ASP A 126 -14.13 3.96 14.87
CA ASP A 126 -13.06 3.52 15.78
C ASP A 126 -11.86 2.94 15.02
N LEU A 127 -12.07 2.46 13.78
CA LEU A 127 -11.03 1.90 12.91
C LEU A 127 -10.41 2.94 11.96
N SER A 128 -10.84 4.19 12.01
CA SER A 128 -10.40 5.24 11.10
C SER A 128 -8.89 5.52 11.15
N GLU A 129 -8.24 5.27 12.29
CA GLU A 129 -6.77 5.39 12.42
C GLU A 129 -6.00 4.19 11.84
N CYS A 130 -6.70 3.07 11.57
CA CYS A 130 -6.10 1.83 11.07
C CYS A 130 -6.23 1.66 9.56
N LEU A 131 -7.12 2.42 8.92
CA LEU A 131 -7.45 2.33 7.51
C LEU A 131 -7.04 3.61 6.80
N ILE A 132 -6.75 3.51 5.51
CA ILE A 132 -6.59 4.69 4.67
C ILE A 132 -7.95 5.37 4.52
N ASN A 133 -8.00 6.71 4.54
CA ASN A 133 -9.25 7.47 4.45
C ASN A 133 -10.12 7.04 3.26
N GLN A 134 -9.49 6.78 2.11
CA GLN A 134 -10.16 6.30 0.90
C GLN A 134 -10.75 4.90 1.07
N GLU A 135 -10.10 4.00 1.83
CA GLU A 135 -10.67 2.68 2.14
C GLU A 135 -11.93 2.81 2.98
N CYS A 136 -11.95 3.73 3.96
CA CYS A 136 -13.14 4.01 4.76
C CYS A 136 -14.31 4.49 3.88
N GLU A 137 -14.04 5.41 2.96
CA GLU A 137 -15.05 5.91 2.01
C GLU A 137 -15.57 4.80 1.10
N GLU A 138 -14.68 3.95 0.56
CA GLU A 138 -15.05 2.80 -0.28
C GLU A 138 -15.93 1.81 0.50
N ILE A 139 -15.57 1.47 1.75
CA ILE A 139 -16.36 0.57 2.60
C ILE A 139 -17.77 1.11 2.87
N LEU A 140 -17.93 2.42 3.04
CA LEU A 140 -19.24 3.05 3.29
C LEU A 140 -20.13 3.12 2.04
N GLN A 141 -19.57 2.99 0.84
CA GLN A 141 -20.29 3.05 -0.42
C GLN A 141 -20.76 1.67 -0.93
N VAL A 142 -20.24 0.57 -0.38
CA VAL A 142 -20.58 -0.83 -0.74
C VAL A 142 -21.79 -1.31 0.06
#